data_AF-A0A4Y2N135-F1
#
_entry.id   AF-A0A4Y2N135-F1
#
_cell.length_a   1.000
_cell.length_b   1.000
_cell.length_c   1.000
_cell.angle_alpha   90.00
_cell.angle_beta   90.00
_cell.angle_gamma   90.00
#
_symmetry.space_group_name_H-M   'P 1'
#
loop_
_entity.id
_entity.type
_entity.pdbx_description
1 polymer ?
#
loop_
_entity_poly.entity_id
_entity_poly.type
_entity_poly.pdbx_seq_one_letter_code
_entity_poly.pdbx_strand_id
1 'polypeptide(L)'
;METFRPPGAINFSCSNLADTWNRWTQKLKNYLIASEKDKKPDDVKIAILLNLLVDEGTDIFNTFKSENGKSIEKFDDVLEFFTNHYIPRRNVVFERFKFFSCSQQEGQQADNYLTELKTLASTCDFGDQEEGLIRD
;
A
#
# COMPACT_ATOMS: atom_id res chain seq x y z
N MET A 1 32.19 5.49 -3.11
CA MET A 1 30.92 5.04 -3.72
C MET A 1 29.82 5.40 -2.75
N GLU A 2 28.89 6.27 -3.12
CA GLU A 2 27.75 6.58 -2.27
C GLU A 2 26.90 5.33 -2.11
N THR A 3 26.88 4.77 -0.90
CA THR A 3 26.11 3.57 -0.58
C THR A 3 24.68 4.01 -0.23
N PHE A 4 23.84 4.18 -1.24
CA PHE A 4 22.41 4.37 -1.04
C PHE A 4 21.79 3.10 -0.46
N ARG A 5 21.02 3.25 0.62
CA ARG A 5 20.39 2.11 1.29
C ARG A 5 19.13 1.70 0.54
N PRO A 6 19.00 0.44 0.10
CA PRO A 6 17.74 -0.04 -0.42
C PRO A 6 16.68 -0.12 0.70
N PRO A 7 15.39 -0.21 0.35
CA PRO A 7 14.35 -0.56 1.30
C PRO A 7 14.69 -1.86 2.04
N GLY A 8 14.41 -1.92 3.35
CA GLY A 8 14.49 -3.16 4.11
C GLY A 8 13.36 -4.13 3.72
N ALA A 9 13.39 -5.36 4.26
CA ALA A 9 12.33 -6.34 4.04
C ALA A 9 10.96 -5.81 4.47
N ILE A 10 9.91 -6.17 3.72
CA ILE A 10 8.52 -5.88 4.10
C ILE A 10 8.08 -6.90 5.14
N ASN A 11 7.37 -6.43 6.17
CA ASN A 11 6.63 -7.31 7.06
C ASN A 11 5.20 -7.47 6.53
N PHE A 12 4.95 -8.55 5.78
CA PHE A 12 3.64 -8.82 5.19
C PHE A 12 2.57 -9.23 6.22
N SER A 13 2.97 -9.57 7.45
CA SER A 13 2.06 -9.92 8.55
C SER A 13 1.61 -8.71 9.40
N CYS A 14 1.87 -7.47 8.98
CA CYS A 14 1.50 -6.30 9.76
C CYS A 14 0.00 -5.95 9.66
N SER A 15 -0.55 -5.34 10.71
CA SER A 15 -1.97 -4.97 10.79
C SER A 15 -2.39 -3.92 9.76
N ASN A 16 -1.45 -3.13 9.26
CA ASN A 16 -1.68 -2.13 8.22
C ASN A 16 -0.71 -2.34 7.05
N LEU A 17 -1.01 -3.38 6.28
CA LEU A 17 -0.23 -3.79 5.11
C LEU A 17 -0.24 -2.71 4.02
N ALA A 18 -1.36 -2.01 3.84
CA ALA A 18 -1.48 -0.96 2.82
C ALA A 18 -0.53 0.22 3.06
N ASP A 19 -0.54 0.78 4.27
CA ASP A 19 0.41 1.85 4.62
C ASP A 19 1.87 1.38 4.59
N THR A 20 2.12 0.14 4.99
CA THR A 20 3.45 -0.45 4.95
C THR A 20 3.95 -0.60 3.51
N TRP A 21 3.12 -1.10 2.61
CA TRP A 21 3.40 -1.20 1.18
C TRP A 21 3.64 0.18 0.55
N ASN A 22 2.77 1.16 0.83
CA ASN A 22 2.90 2.51 0.29
C ASN A 22 4.22 3.18 0.69
N ARG A 23 4.56 3.13 1.98
CA ARG A 23 5.84 3.66 2.50
C ARG A 23 7.03 2.92 1.92
N TRP A 24 6.93 1.60 1.76
CA TRP A 24 8.01 0.80 1.21
C TRP A 24 8.25 1.11 -0.27
N THR A 25 7.19 1.21 -1.06
CA THR A 25 7.24 1.54 -2.49
C THR A 25 7.80 2.94 -2.72
N GLN A 26 7.47 3.91 -1.85
CA GLN A 26 8.12 5.23 -1.89
C GLN A 26 9.64 5.13 -1.66
N LYS A 27 10.08 4.33 -0.68
CA LYS A 27 11.52 4.09 -0.45
C LYS A 27 12.18 3.41 -1.65
N LEU A 28 11.50 2.46 -2.31
CA LEU A 28 12.00 1.81 -3.51
C LEU A 28 12.22 2.83 -4.63
N LYS A 29 11.23 3.68 -4.91
CA LYS A 29 11.34 4.73 -5.94
C LYS A 29 12.48 5.68 -5.65
N ASN A 30 12.62 6.13 -4.40
CA ASN A 30 13.74 6.98 -3.99
C ASN A 30 15.09 6.29 -4.17
N TYR A 31 15.20 5.01 -3.82
CA TYR A 31 16.40 4.21 -4.02
C TYR A 31 16.75 4.09 -5.51
N LEU A 32 15.77 3.81 -6.37
CA LEU A 32 15.98 3.70 -7.81
C LEU A 32 16.52 5.02 -8.38
N ILE A 33 15.91 6.16 -8.01
CA ILE A 33 16.36 7.49 -8.46
C ILE A 33 17.75 7.82 -7.93
N ALA A 34 17.96 7.69 -6.61
CA ALA A 34 19.23 8.04 -5.97
C ALA A 34 20.41 7.20 -6.47
N SER A 35 20.16 5.94 -6.85
CA SER A 35 21.18 5.05 -7.41
C SER A 35 21.24 5.06 -8.95
N GLU A 36 20.54 5.99 -9.61
CA GLU A 36 20.41 6.11 -11.07
C GLU A 36 19.91 4.84 -11.78
N LYS A 37 19.19 3.99 -11.03
CA LYS A 37 18.58 2.76 -11.53
C LYS A 37 17.20 2.98 -12.12
N ASP A 38 16.59 4.14 -11.87
CA ASP A 38 15.34 4.58 -12.49
C ASP A 38 15.43 4.61 -14.03
N LYS A 39 16.61 4.93 -14.57
CA LYS A 39 16.90 4.98 -16.01
C LYS A 39 17.23 3.62 -16.63
N LYS A 40 17.30 2.56 -15.82
CA LYS A 40 17.60 1.21 -16.32
C LYS A 40 16.37 0.63 -17.02
N PRO A 41 16.56 -0.36 -17.90
CA PRO A 41 15.44 -1.01 -18.57
C PRO A 41 14.49 -1.69 -17.55
N ASP A 42 13.25 -1.91 -17.97
CA ASP A 42 12.18 -2.38 -17.09
C ASP A 42 12.49 -3.74 -16.44
N ASP A 43 13.11 -4.66 -17.17
CA ASP A 43 13.55 -5.97 -16.66
C ASP A 43 14.53 -5.87 -15.48
N VAL A 44 15.48 -4.91 -15.52
CA VAL A 44 16.42 -4.65 -14.43
C VAL A 44 15.68 -4.08 -13.21
N LYS A 45 14.74 -3.15 -13.41
CA LYS A 45 13.94 -2.58 -12.32
C LYS A 45 13.05 -3.65 -11.67
N ILE A 46 12.45 -4.52 -12.48
CA ILE A 46 11.67 -5.68 -12.01
C ILE A 46 12.58 -6.64 -11.24
N ALA A 47 13.77 -6.97 -11.76
CA ALA A 47 14.72 -7.83 -11.04
C ALA A 47 15.14 -7.24 -9.68
N ILE A 48 15.31 -5.93 -9.58
CA ILE A 48 15.58 -5.24 -8.30
C ILE A 48 14.39 -5.40 -7.34
N LEU A 49 13.16 -5.19 -7.82
CA LEU A 49 11.95 -5.38 -7.04
C LEU A 49 11.86 -6.81 -6.48
N LEU A 50 11.98 -7.82 -7.35
CA LEU A 50 11.90 -9.22 -6.95
C LEU A 50 13.02 -9.61 -5.98
N ASN A 51 14.23 -9.12 -6.19
CA ASN A 51 15.35 -9.35 -5.27
C ASN A 51 15.07 -8.80 -3.86
N LEU A 52 14.37 -7.67 -3.76
CA LEU A 52 14.03 -7.06 -2.46
C LEU A 52 12.82 -7.71 -1.79
N LEU A 53 11.91 -8.30 -2.56
CA LEU A 53 10.74 -9.03 -2.07
C LEU A 53 11.02 -10.53 -1.82
N VAL A 54 12.18 -11.03 -2.27
CA VAL A 54 12.66 -12.41 -2.05
C VAL A 54 11.65 -13.43 -2.61
N ASP A 55 11.31 -14.48 -1.84
CA ASP A 55 10.49 -15.60 -2.29
C ASP A 55 9.04 -15.17 -2.52
N GLU A 56 8.48 -14.37 -1.61
CA GLU A 56 7.10 -13.88 -1.71
C GLU A 56 6.87 -13.03 -2.96
N GLY A 57 7.84 -12.17 -3.29
CA GLY A 57 7.81 -11.42 -4.54
C GLY A 57 7.82 -12.31 -5.78
N THR A 58 8.64 -13.36 -5.75
CA THR A 58 8.80 -14.28 -6.89
C THR A 58 7.52 -15.08 -7.13
N ASP A 59 6.89 -15.59 -6.07
CA ASP A 59 5.65 -16.36 -6.15
C ASP A 59 4.50 -15.53 -6.74
N ILE A 60 4.32 -14.30 -6.24
CA ILE A 60 3.29 -13.37 -6.74
C ILE A 60 3.58 -12.94 -8.18
N PHE A 61 4.84 -12.75 -8.54
CA PHE A 61 5.19 -12.41 -9.92
C PHE A 61 4.93 -13.55 -10.92
N ASN A 62 5.06 -14.81 -10.48
CA ASN A 62 4.74 -15.95 -11.31
C ASN A 62 3.22 -16.07 -11.59
N THR A 63 2.36 -15.62 -10.66
CA THR A 63 0.92 -15.54 -10.92
C THR A 63 0.61 -14.46 -11.96
N PHE A 64 1.24 -13.28 -11.85
CA PHE A 64 1.13 -12.20 -12.84
C PHE A 64 1.47 -12.66 -14.26
N LYS A 65 2.58 -13.38 -14.44
CA LYS A 65 3.01 -13.93 -15.74
C LYS A 65 2.05 -14.94 -16.32
N SER A 66 1.42 -15.73 -15.45
CA SER A 66 0.43 -16.72 -15.87
C SER A 66 -0.84 -16.05 -16.39
N GLU A 67 -1.22 -14.90 -15.83
CA GLU A 67 -2.41 -14.14 -16.21
C GLU A 67 -2.21 -13.27 -17.47
N ASN A 68 -1.03 -12.65 -17.63
CA ASN A 68 -0.77 -11.65 -18.69
C ASN A 68 0.07 -12.19 -19.86
N GLY A 69 0.57 -13.42 -19.78
CA GLY A 69 1.41 -14.03 -20.81
C GLY A 69 2.89 -13.62 -20.73
N LYS A 70 3.69 -14.04 -21.73
CA LYS A 70 5.16 -13.86 -21.75
C LYS A 70 5.65 -12.49 -22.28
N SER A 71 4.78 -11.48 -22.41
CA SER A 71 5.18 -10.19 -22.99
C SER A 71 6.19 -9.46 -22.11
N ILE A 72 6.91 -8.49 -22.70
CA ILE A 72 7.79 -7.60 -21.95
C ILE A 72 6.92 -6.72 -21.05
N GLU A 73 7.12 -6.83 -19.75
CA GLU A 73 6.34 -6.14 -18.73
C GLU A 73 6.96 -4.78 -18.41
N LYS A 74 6.13 -3.74 -18.28
CA LYS A 74 6.59 -2.44 -17.77
C LYS A 74 6.72 -2.51 -16.26
N PHE A 75 7.75 -1.85 -15.73
CA PHE A 75 7.98 -1.80 -14.28
C PHE A 75 6.77 -1.24 -13.53
N ASP A 76 6.13 -0.21 -14.08
CA ASP A 76 4.96 0.42 -13.45
C ASP A 76 3.75 -0.53 -13.41
N ASP A 77 3.50 -1.30 -14.47
CA ASP A 77 2.41 -2.29 -14.52
C ASP A 77 2.63 -3.40 -13.47
N VAL A 78 3.87 -3.89 -13.36
CA VAL A 78 4.24 -4.90 -12.35
C VAL A 78 4.06 -4.33 -10.94
N LEU A 79 4.52 -3.11 -10.70
CA LEU A 79 4.39 -2.45 -9.41
C LEU A 79 2.91 -2.20 -9.03
N GLU A 80 2.06 -1.86 -10.01
CA GLU A 80 0.61 -1.74 -9.82
C GLU A 80 -0.02 -3.09 -9.47
N PHE A 81 0.36 -4.16 -10.16
CA PHE A 81 -0.12 -5.51 -9.83
C PHE A 81 0.22 -5.90 -8.38
N PHE A 82 1.47 -5.70 -7.95
CA PHE A 82 1.85 -5.93 -6.55
C PHE A 82 1.06 -5.04 -5.58
N THR A 83 0.81 -3.79 -5.96
CA THR A 83 0.00 -2.88 -5.16
C THR A 83 -1.42 -3.39 -4.99
N ASN A 84 -2.05 -3.88 -6.05
CA ASN A 84 -3.39 -4.48 -5.99
C ASN A 84 -3.43 -5.81 -5.21
N HIS A 85 -2.31 -6.54 -5.17
CA HIS A 85 -2.18 -7.76 -4.38
C HIS A 85 -2.09 -7.46 -2.87
N TYR A 86 -1.19 -6.56 -2.46
CA TYR A 86 -0.93 -6.26 -1.05
C TYR A 86 -1.85 -5.20 -0.44
N ILE A 87 -2.45 -4.37 -1.30
CA ILE A 87 -3.58 -3.53 -0.94
C ILE A 87 -4.81 -4.24 -1.51
N PRO A 88 -5.30 -5.32 -0.86
CA PRO A 88 -6.59 -5.85 -1.26
C PRO A 88 -7.56 -4.68 -1.27
N ARG A 89 -8.42 -4.61 -2.29
CA ARG A 89 -9.53 -3.65 -2.36
C ARG A 89 -10.08 -3.48 -0.96
N ARG A 90 -9.79 -2.33 -0.34
CA ARG A 90 -10.21 -1.96 1.01
C ARG A 90 -11.62 -2.49 1.18
N ASN A 91 -11.84 -3.41 2.12
CA ASN A 91 -13.18 -3.97 2.30
C ASN A 91 -14.04 -2.87 2.90
N VAL A 92 -14.65 -2.07 2.02
CA VAL A 92 -15.45 -0.91 2.37
C VAL A 92 -16.56 -1.30 3.36
N VAL A 93 -17.11 -2.52 3.25
CA VAL A 93 -18.11 -3.02 4.20
C VAL A 93 -17.53 -3.18 5.59
N PHE A 94 -16.33 -3.75 5.72
CA PHE A 94 -15.66 -3.91 7.01
C PHE A 94 -15.20 -2.58 7.62
N GLU A 95 -14.68 -1.66 6.80
CA GLU A 95 -14.29 -0.33 7.26
C GLU A 95 -15.51 0.48 7.72
N ARG A 96 -16.62 0.44 6.97
CA ARG A 96 -17.90 1.02 7.39
C ARG A 96 -18.41 0.40 8.68
N PHE A 97 -18.27 -0.91 8.86
CA PHE A 97 -18.61 -1.57 10.12
C PHE A 97 -17.80 -1.02 11.29
N LYS A 98 -16.48 -0.81 11.14
CA LYS A 98 -15.65 -0.16 12.18
C LYS A 98 -16.13 1.26 12.48
N PHE A 99 -16.39 2.07 11.45
CA PHE A 99 -16.89 3.43 11.61
C PHE A 99 -18.21 3.45 12.40
N PHE A 100 -19.20 2.65 11.99
CA PHE A 100 -20.51 2.59 12.66
C PHE A 100 -20.47 1.90 14.04
N SER A 101 -19.39 1.17 14.35
CA SER A 101 -19.17 0.56 15.67
C SER A 101 -18.33 1.45 16.59
N CYS A 102 -17.78 2.56 16.08
CA CYS A 102 -17.02 3.51 16.88
C CYS A 102 -17.98 4.28 17.80
N SER A 103 -17.67 4.31 19.09
CA SER A 103 -18.43 5.03 20.10
C SER A 103 -17.48 5.78 21.02
N GLN A 104 -17.94 6.95 21.49
CA GLN A 104 -17.15 7.76 22.42
C GLN A 104 -17.00 7.00 23.74
N GLN A 105 -15.75 6.83 24.19
CA GLN A 105 -15.45 6.15 25.43
C GLN A 105 -15.67 7.08 26.64
N GLU A 106 -15.93 6.49 27.81
CA GLU A 106 -16.08 7.26 29.04
C GLU A 106 -14.80 8.06 29.34
N GLY A 107 -14.95 9.38 29.50
CA GLY A 107 -13.82 10.30 29.71
C GLY A 107 -13.03 10.68 28.47
N GLN A 108 -13.36 10.17 27.27
CA GLN A 108 -12.76 10.61 26.02
C GLN A 108 -13.24 12.03 25.67
N GLN A 109 -12.30 12.93 25.39
CA GLN A 109 -12.65 14.27 24.91
C GLN A 109 -13.31 14.21 23.53
N ALA A 110 -14.29 15.09 23.31
CA ALA A 110 -15.04 15.15 22.06
C ALA A 110 -14.13 15.33 20.83
N ASP A 111 -13.09 16.18 20.92
CA ASP A 111 -12.14 16.42 19.83
C ASP A 111 -11.35 15.15 19.46
N ASN A 112 -11.01 14.32 20.45
CA ASN A 112 -10.31 13.06 20.20
C ASN A 112 -11.22 12.05 19.53
N TYR A 113 -12.48 11.96 19.97
CA TYR A 113 -13.48 11.11 19.35
C TYR A 113 -13.80 11.54 17.90
N LEU A 114 -13.93 12.85 17.66
CA LEU A 114 -14.12 13.41 16.33
C LEU A 114 -12.94 13.08 15.40
N THR A 115 -11.72 13.16 15.91
CA THR A 115 -10.50 12.79 15.17
C THR A 115 -10.51 11.31 14.80
N GLU A 116 -10.93 10.43 15.72
CA GLU A 116 -11.05 9.00 15.48
C GLU A 116 -12.10 8.68 14.40
N LEU A 117 -13.28 9.31 14.47
CA LEU A 117 -14.32 9.19 13.44
C LEU A 117 -13.84 9.63 12.06
N LYS A 118 -13.16 10.78 11.95
CA LYS A 118 -12.59 11.27 10.68
C LYS A 118 -11.53 10.31 10.13
N THR A 119 -10.72 9.74 11.02
CA THR A 119 -9.71 8.74 10.64
C THR A 119 -10.38 7.50 10.04
N LEU A 120 -11.43 6.97 10.70
CA LEU A 120 -12.18 5.82 10.20
C LEU A 120 -12.96 6.12 8.91
N ALA A 121 -13.53 7.33 8.76
CA ALA A 121 -14.27 7.71 7.56
C ALA A 121 -13.40 7.75 6.30
N SER A 122 -12.12 8.14 6.44
CA SER A 122 -11.16 8.15 5.33
C SER A 122 -11.02 6.78 4.63
N THR A 123 -11.34 5.69 5.34
CA THR A 123 -11.31 4.31 4.83
C THR A 123 -12.70 3.76 4.42
N CYS A 124 -13.77 4.57 4.40
CA CYS A 124 -15.15 4.09 4.21
C CYS A 124 -15.80 4.36 2.84
N ASP A 125 -15.16 5.08 1.93
CA ASP A 125 -15.73 5.45 0.62
C ASP A 125 -17.09 6.17 0.71
N PHE A 126 -17.23 7.09 1.66
CA PHE A 126 -18.49 7.81 1.82
C PHE A 126 -18.71 8.86 0.72
N GLY A 127 -17.65 9.34 0.08
CA GLY A 127 -17.74 10.42 -0.91
C GLY A 127 -18.45 11.63 -0.30
N ASP A 128 -19.43 12.16 -1.00
CA ASP A 128 -20.21 13.33 -0.57
C ASP A 128 -21.04 13.08 0.72
N GLN A 129 -21.17 11.82 1.17
CA GLN A 129 -21.91 11.49 2.38
C GLN A 129 -21.12 11.73 3.67
N GLU A 130 -19.79 11.92 3.59
CA GLU A 130 -18.92 12.01 4.77
C GLU A 130 -19.30 13.15 5.72
N GLU A 131 -19.52 14.36 5.17
CA GLU A 131 -19.96 15.53 5.95
C GLU A 131 -21.31 15.32 6.62
N GLY A 132 -22.18 14.50 6.01
CA GLY A 132 -23.49 14.18 6.58
C GLY A 132 -23.44 13.21 7.75
N LEU A 133 -22.39 12.37 7.82
CA LEU A 133 -22.21 11.31 8.80
C LEU A 133 -21.42 11.76 10.03
N ILE A 134 -20.55 12.76 9.88
CA ILE A 134 -19.78 13.36 10.97
C ILE A 134 -20.28 14.79 11.18
N ARG A 135 -21.14 14.99 12.19
CA ARG A 135 -21.74 16.30 12.52
C ARG A 135 -21.27 16.80 13.88
N ASP A 136 -21.33 18.11 14.03
CA ASP A 136 -21.07 18.89 15.25
C ASP A 136 -22.03 18.55 16.41
#